data_AF-A0A2N5VLX5-F1
#
_entry.id   AF-A0A2N5VLX5-F1
#
_cell.length_a   1.000
_cell.length_b   1.000
_cell.length_c   1.000
_cell.angle_alpha   90.00
_cell.angle_beta   90.00
_cell.angle_gamma   90.00
#
_symmetry.space_group_name_H-M   'P 1'
#
loop_
_entity.id
_entity.type
_entity.pdbx_description
1 polymer ?
#
loop_
_entity_poly.entity_id
_entity_poly.type
_entity_poly.pdbx_seq_one_letter_code
_entity_poly.pdbx_strand_id
1 'polypeptide(L)'
;MVADNRTEEFKTTIHSRRKTHSQIQPLPKRKAPPGSDTWTKEAQLVANNIQELIDFLNSIRRAYLDPSPSGTSGQFSSSTGSNERSVNLSKGFQGFANVRWFSDTEKDQIDTLVAVGLKKSVQGVRALEAAEKSRKAQQDIQQSNPLSRFLGISLSSQSVAKEQFNGHRASILWFLNQRLTDLGKIIKDQQENRAKRKMEKVMKSGLAGLMNAPGSSMGAHSIQATEKGGVPTIYQPKFDQLLDQESLEESAMENVLTSAQIQQFEKESSEVLKATENTLKSIKQTESSLLEISNLQTELVYHLTQQNELVDQLWDDSIISAGKIKQGNQQLVTAAESNKESRMWLLVFLLGSSFALLFVDYMAS
;
A
#
# COMPACT_ATOMS: atom_id res chain seq x y z
N MET A 1 -28.65 18.01 -17.73
CA MET A 1 -28.67 17.07 -18.87
C MET A 1 -29.02 15.70 -18.30
N VAL A 2 -30.26 15.27 -18.50
CA VAL A 2 -30.76 13.98 -18.03
C VAL A 2 -30.27 12.92 -19.01
N ALA A 3 -29.51 11.94 -18.54
CA ALA A 3 -29.04 10.85 -19.38
C ALA A 3 -30.21 9.89 -19.64
N ASP A 4 -30.83 9.98 -20.82
CA ASP A 4 -31.89 9.07 -21.22
C ASP A 4 -31.34 7.64 -21.34
N ASN A 5 -31.94 6.72 -20.59
CA ASN A 5 -31.54 5.33 -20.56
C ASN A 5 -32.09 4.60 -21.81
N ARG A 6 -31.32 4.64 -22.90
CA ARG A 6 -31.68 4.03 -24.21
C ARG A 6 -31.51 2.50 -24.28
N THR A 7 -31.38 1.83 -23.13
CA THR A 7 -31.10 0.39 -23.08
C THR A 7 -32.25 -0.44 -23.67
N GLU A 8 -33.49 -0.02 -23.47
CA GLU A 8 -34.66 -0.74 -23.99
C GLU A 8 -34.88 -0.53 -25.49
N GLU A 9 -34.63 0.68 -26.01
CA GLU A 9 -34.60 0.95 -27.46
C GLU A 9 -33.52 0.11 -28.16
N PHE A 10 -32.36 -0.07 -27.52
CA PHE A 10 -31.29 -0.90 -28.04
C PHE A 10 -31.66 -2.40 -28.04
N LYS A 11 -32.28 -2.90 -26.97
CA LYS A 11 -32.74 -4.30 -26.91
C LYS A 11 -33.77 -4.59 -28.01
N THR A 12 -34.75 -3.72 -28.18
CA THR A 12 -35.82 -3.89 -29.18
C THR A 12 -35.29 -3.88 -30.62
N THR A 13 -34.35 -2.99 -30.92
CA THR A 13 -33.67 -2.94 -32.25
C THR A 13 -32.77 -4.16 -32.51
N ILE A 14 -32.10 -4.70 -31.49
CA ILE A 14 -31.36 -5.97 -31.64
C ILE A 14 -32.31 -7.14 -31.90
N HIS A 15 -33.42 -7.21 -31.16
CA HIS A 15 -34.40 -8.28 -31.33
C HIS A 15 -35.10 -8.24 -32.69
N SER A 16 -35.41 -7.05 -33.23
CA SER A 16 -35.98 -6.92 -34.58
C SER A 16 -34.97 -7.35 -35.65
N ARG A 17 -33.70 -6.93 -35.54
CA ARG A 17 -32.63 -7.28 -36.49
C ARG A 17 -32.25 -8.76 -36.45
N ARG A 18 -32.37 -9.42 -35.28
CA ARG A 18 -32.15 -10.86 -35.13
C ARG A 18 -33.23 -11.70 -35.81
N LYS A 19 -34.47 -11.21 -35.87
CA LYS A 19 -35.59 -11.89 -36.57
C LYS A 19 -35.46 -11.79 -38.09
N THR A 20 -34.91 -10.70 -38.62
CA THR A 20 -34.71 -10.51 -40.06
C THR A 20 -33.49 -11.25 -40.63
N HIS A 21 -32.54 -11.64 -39.78
CA HIS A 21 -31.26 -12.27 -40.17
C HIS A 21 -31.09 -13.65 -39.50
N SER A 22 -32.08 -14.54 -39.67
CA SER A 22 -32.14 -15.87 -39.06
C SER A 22 -31.13 -16.91 -39.61
N GLN A 23 -30.20 -16.51 -40.48
CA GLN A 23 -29.15 -17.39 -41.03
C GLN A 23 -27.71 -16.94 -40.75
N ILE A 24 -27.48 -15.97 -39.85
CA ILE A 24 -26.11 -15.76 -39.36
C ILE A 24 -25.87 -16.81 -38.28
N GLN A 25 -25.14 -17.88 -38.63
CA GLN A 25 -24.62 -18.84 -37.66
C GLN A 25 -24.06 -18.08 -36.46
N PRO A 26 -24.38 -18.46 -35.21
CA PRO A 26 -23.83 -17.78 -34.05
C PRO A 26 -22.32 -17.78 -34.22
N LEU A 27 -21.70 -16.58 -34.33
CA LEU A 27 -20.25 -16.48 -34.29
C LEU A 27 -19.80 -17.32 -33.09
N PRO A 28 -18.82 -18.22 -33.26
CA PRO A 28 -18.38 -19.06 -32.17
C PRO A 28 -18.09 -18.12 -31.01
N LYS A 29 -18.81 -18.31 -29.89
CA LYS A 29 -18.59 -17.53 -28.66
C LYS A 29 -17.09 -17.50 -28.49
N ARG A 30 -16.48 -16.33 -28.71
CA ARG A 30 -15.03 -16.16 -28.62
C ARG A 30 -14.74 -16.56 -27.17
N LYS A 31 -14.28 -17.81 -26.96
CA LYS A 31 -13.87 -18.25 -25.65
C LYS A 31 -12.90 -17.17 -25.21
N ALA A 32 -13.15 -16.55 -24.05
CA ALA A 32 -12.18 -15.65 -23.45
C ALA A 32 -10.81 -16.33 -23.59
N PRO A 33 -9.78 -15.63 -24.08
CA PRO A 33 -8.48 -16.24 -24.28
C PRO A 33 -8.12 -17.02 -23.00
N PRO A 34 -7.73 -18.31 -23.11
CA PRO A 34 -7.68 -19.23 -21.98
C PRO A 34 -6.68 -18.86 -20.86
N GLY A 35 -5.96 -17.75 -20.98
CA GLY A 35 -5.15 -17.14 -19.94
C GLY A 35 -5.68 -15.76 -19.57
N SER A 36 -6.84 -15.67 -18.92
CA SER A 36 -7.37 -14.41 -18.40
C SER A 36 -7.43 -14.40 -16.86
N ASP A 37 -6.39 -14.66 -16.11
CA ASP A 37 -5.00 -15.06 -16.33
C ASP A 37 -4.52 -15.28 -14.87
N THR A 38 -3.72 -16.30 -14.57
CA THR A 38 -3.25 -16.53 -13.18
C THR A 38 -2.68 -15.25 -12.56
N TRP A 39 -1.98 -14.46 -13.37
CA TRP A 39 -1.49 -13.12 -13.06
C TRP A 39 -2.56 -12.15 -12.55
N THR A 40 -3.73 -12.07 -13.19
CA THR A 40 -4.80 -11.14 -12.75
C THR A 40 -5.41 -11.58 -11.43
N LYS A 41 -5.52 -12.90 -11.19
CA LYS A 41 -5.98 -13.43 -9.89
C LYS A 41 -4.96 -13.15 -8.79
N GLU A 42 -3.67 -13.32 -9.08
CA GLU A 42 -2.58 -12.96 -8.17
C GLU A 42 -2.58 -11.46 -7.87
N ALA A 43 -2.76 -10.62 -8.89
CA ALA A 43 -2.87 -9.17 -8.72
C ALA A 43 -4.06 -8.77 -7.84
N GLN A 44 -5.22 -9.40 -8.02
CA GLN A 44 -6.39 -9.21 -7.15
C GLN A 44 -6.12 -9.65 -5.71
N LEU A 45 -5.45 -10.79 -5.52
CA LEU A 45 -5.06 -11.27 -4.19
C LEU A 45 -4.13 -10.26 -3.49
N VAL A 46 -3.12 -9.76 -4.20
CA VAL A 46 -2.20 -8.73 -3.67
C VAL A 46 -2.96 -7.43 -3.35
N ALA A 47 -3.87 -7.00 -4.22
CA ALA A 47 -4.71 -5.82 -3.98
C ALA A 47 -5.55 -5.96 -2.70
N ASN A 48 -6.20 -7.12 -2.52
CA ASN A 48 -7.02 -7.40 -1.34
C ASN A 48 -6.16 -7.41 -0.07
N ASN A 49 -4.99 -8.05 -0.10
CA ASN A 49 -4.08 -8.06 1.05
C ASN A 49 -3.65 -6.63 1.45
N ILE A 50 -3.35 -5.76 0.48
CA ILE A 50 -2.99 -4.36 0.75
C ILE A 50 -4.18 -3.61 1.35
N GLN A 51 -5.38 -3.78 0.78
CA GLN A 51 -6.60 -3.14 1.27
C GLN A 51 -6.94 -3.57 2.70
N GLU A 52 -6.89 -4.89 2.97
CA GLU A 52 -7.11 -5.44 4.31
C GLU A 52 -6.13 -4.85 5.34
N LEU A 53 -4.86 -4.66 4.95
CA LEU A 53 -3.86 -4.06 5.83
C LEU A 53 -4.11 -2.57 6.07
N ILE A 54 -4.56 -1.82 5.05
CA ILE A 54 -4.96 -0.41 5.20
C ILE A 54 -6.17 -0.30 6.12
N ASP A 55 -7.20 -1.12 5.92
CA ASP A 55 -8.42 -1.11 6.73
C ASP A 55 -8.12 -1.51 8.18
N PHE A 56 -7.25 -2.50 8.35
CA PHE A 56 -6.72 -2.89 9.65
C PHE A 56 -6.04 -1.71 10.36
N LEU A 57 -5.05 -1.07 9.72
CA LEU A 57 -4.31 0.07 10.30
C LEU A 57 -5.22 1.25 10.66
N ASN A 58 -6.24 1.52 9.84
CA ASN A 58 -7.23 2.55 10.11
C ASN A 58 -8.11 2.18 11.32
N SER A 59 -8.52 0.91 11.42
CA SER A 59 -9.35 0.43 12.53
C SER A 59 -8.62 0.50 13.89
N ILE A 60 -7.32 0.19 13.90
CA ILE A 60 -6.53 0.18 15.14
C ILE A 60 -5.93 1.54 15.49
N ARG A 61 -5.91 2.52 14.56
CA ARG A 61 -5.23 3.82 14.72
C ARG A 61 -5.49 4.47 16.07
N ARG A 62 -6.76 4.53 16.50
CA ARG A 62 -7.16 5.18 17.76
C ARG A 62 -6.60 4.46 18.99
N ALA A 63 -6.74 3.14 19.05
CA ALA A 63 -6.28 2.33 20.18
C ALA A 63 -4.76 2.19 20.20
N TYR A 64 -4.12 2.17 19.03
CA TYR A 64 -2.67 2.11 18.87
C TYR A 64 -2.02 3.42 19.35
N LEU A 65 -2.61 4.56 18.99
CA LEU A 65 -2.14 5.89 19.39
C LEU A 65 -2.61 6.33 20.79
N ASP A 66 -3.31 5.51 21.57
CA ASP A 66 -3.67 5.88 22.94
C ASP A 66 -2.40 5.81 23.85
N PRO A 67 -2.03 6.90 24.56
CA PRO A 67 -0.91 6.90 25.50
C PRO A 67 -1.21 6.18 26.82
N SER A 68 -2.46 5.81 27.11
CA SER A 68 -2.83 5.20 28.39
C SER A 68 -2.18 3.81 28.55
N PRO A 69 -1.34 3.58 29.58
CA PRO A 69 -0.69 2.28 29.80
C PRO A 69 -1.69 1.17 30.14
N SER A 70 -2.86 1.53 30.68
CA SER A 70 -3.84 0.59 31.23
C SER A 70 -5.24 1.23 31.32
N GLY A 71 -5.84 1.62 30.19
CA GLY A 71 -7.28 1.96 30.12
C GLY A 71 -7.84 2.94 31.18
N THR A 72 -6.99 3.77 31.81
CA THR A 72 -7.35 4.61 32.96
C THR A 72 -8.08 5.88 32.54
N SER A 73 -8.30 6.07 31.24
CA SER A 73 -9.14 7.15 30.67
C SER A 73 -10.65 6.92 30.86
N GLY A 74 -11.05 6.00 31.73
CA GLY A 74 -12.45 5.73 32.07
C GLY A 74 -12.60 5.13 33.46
N GLN A 75 -12.08 5.79 34.50
CA GLN A 75 -12.50 5.49 35.89
C GLN A 75 -13.91 6.05 36.12
N PHE A 76 -14.93 5.43 35.51
CA PHE A 76 -16.34 5.40 35.94
C PHE A 76 -17.08 4.41 35.03
N SER A 77 -16.86 3.11 35.21
CA SER A 77 -17.82 2.08 34.79
C SER A 77 -17.50 0.76 35.49
N SER A 78 -18.33 0.48 36.50
CA SER A 78 -18.83 -0.85 36.89
C SER A 78 -17.94 -2.07 36.65
N SER A 79 -17.55 -2.67 37.77
CA SER A 79 -17.21 -4.08 37.95
C SER A 79 -18.19 -5.01 37.21
N THR A 80 -17.87 -5.41 35.98
CA THR A 80 -18.44 -6.60 35.36
C THR A 80 -17.45 -7.16 34.35
N GLY A 81 -16.85 -8.31 34.69
CA GLY A 81 -16.12 -9.16 33.75
C GLY A 81 -14.73 -8.64 33.35
N SER A 82 -13.73 -8.89 34.19
CA SER A 82 -12.36 -9.06 33.73
C SER A 82 -12.29 -10.28 32.81
N ASN A 83 -12.71 -10.13 31.56
CA ASN A 83 -12.21 -10.99 30.50
C ASN A 83 -10.72 -10.66 30.39
N GLU A 84 -9.87 -11.54 30.92
CA GLU A 84 -8.45 -11.59 30.53
C GLU A 84 -8.40 -11.61 29.00
N ARG A 85 -8.02 -10.46 28.44
CA ARG A 85 -8.22 -10.17 27.02
C ARG A 85 -7.06 -10.79 26.25
N SER A 86 -7.16 -12.08 25.91
CA SER A 86 -6.18 -12.73 25.05
C SER A 86 -6.38 -12.29 23.60
N VAL A 87 -5.48 -11.42 23.13
CA VAL A 87 -5.29 -11.24 21.69
C VAL A 87 -4.95 -12.61 21.10
N ASN A 88 -5.88 -13.15 20.32
CA ASN A 88 -5.66 -14.42 19.65
C ASN A 88 -4.79 -14.17 18.42
N LEU A 89 -3.47 -14.31 18.61
CA LEU A 89 -2.47 -14.18 17.55
C LEU A 89 -2.71 -15.17 16.38
N SER A 90 -3.38 -16.29 16.68
CA SER A 90 -3.84 -17.30 15.71
C SER A 90 -4.85 -16.76 14.69
N LYS A 91 -5.60 -15.70 15.02
CA LYS A 91 -6.57 -15.05 14.11
C LYS A 91 -5.96 -13.92 13.28
N GLY A 92 -4.63 -13.73 13.32
CA GLY A 92 -3.94 -12.68 12.58
C GLY A 92 -4.49 -11.28 12.90
N PHE A 93 -4.67 -10.45 11.88
CA PHE A 93 -5.16 -9.07 12.03
C PHE A 93 -6.54 -8.96 12.69
N GLN A 94 -7.42 -9.96 12.52
CA GLN A 94 -8.76 -9.96 13.11
C GLN A 94 -8.74 -10.13 14.64
N GLY A 95 -7.67 -10.72 15.20
CA GLY A 95 -7.50 -10.86 16.64
C GLY A 95 -7.34 -9.54 17.39
N PHE A 96 -7.01 -8.46 16.67
CA PHE A 96 -6.80 -7.11 17.21
C PHE A 96 -7.97 -6.15 16.88
N ALA A 97 -8.98 -6.61 16.15
CA ALA A 97 -10.14 -5.78 15.81
C ALA A 97 -11.00 -5.50 17.06
N ASN A 98 -11.59 -4.29 17.13
CA ASN A 98 -12.45 -3.85 18.24
C ASN A 98 -11.76 -3.75 19.62
N VAL A 99 -10.44 -3.65 19.64
CA VAL A 99 -9.67 -3.43 20.86
C VAL A 99 -9.64 -1.94 21.20
N ARG A 100 -9.93 -1.61 22.47
CA ARG A 100 -10.03 -0.21 22.93
C ARG A 100 -8.67 0.42 23.23
N TRP A 101 -7.72 -0.38 23.69
CA TRP A 101 -6.35 0.02 24.03
C TRP A 101 -5.43 -1.18 23.85
N PHE A 102 -4.18 -0.93 23.45
CA PHE A 102 -3.14 -1.96 23.36
C PHE A 102 -2.03 -1.69 24.38
N SER A 103 -1.47 -2.75 24.95
CA SER A 103 -0.22 -2.72 25.71
C SER A 103 0.98 -2.43 24.80
N ASP A 104 2.10 -2.01 25.38
CA ASP A 104 3.31 -1.69 24.59
C ASP A 104 3.87 -2.92 23.86
N THR A 105 3.72 -4.11 24.45
CA THR A 105 4.12 -5.38 23.85
C THR A 105 3.20 -5.79 22.69
N GLU A 106 1.88 -5.61 22.82
CA GLU A 106 0.93 -5.85 21.73
C GLU A 106 1.16 -4.87 20.57
N LYS A 107 1.48 -3.61 20.86
CA LYS A 107 1.85 -2.62 19.83
C LYS A 107 3.12 -3.04 19.08
N ASP A 108 4.14 -3.56 19.78
CA ASP A 108 5.34 -4.12 19.15
C ASP A 108 5.00 -5.32 18.25
N GLN A 109 4.11 -6.21 18.69
CA GLN A 109 3.64 -7.34 17.88
C GLN A 109 2.91 -6.85 16.62
N ILE A 110 2.02 -5.88 16.75
CA ILE A 110 1.32 -5.25 15.62
C ILE A 110 2.34 -4.70 14.61
N ASP A 111 3.36 -3.98 15.08
CA ASP A 111 4.41 -3.43 14.21
C ASP A 111 5.13 -4.52 13.43
N THR A 112 5.46 -5.65 14.08
CA THR A 112 6.09 -6.79 13.40
C THR A 112 5.16 -7.42 12.35
N LEU A 113 3.88 -7.61 12.67
CA LEU A 113 2.90 -8.19 11.74
C LEU A 113 2.66 -7.29 10.53
N VAL A 114 2.54 -5.98 10.77
CA VAL A 114 2.37 -4.97 9.72
C VAL A 114 3.62 -4.90 8.83
N ALA A 115 4.82 -4.95 9.42
CA ALA A 115 6.07 -4.97 8.65
C ALA A 115 6.18 -6.22 7.77
N VAL A 116 5.84 -7.40 8.31
CA VAL A 116 5.81 -8.65 7.52
C VAL A 116 4.76 -8.58 6.41
N GLY A 117 3.56 -8.06 6.72
CA GLY A 117 2.48 -7.86 5.75
C GLY A 117 2.89 -6.92 4.61
N LEU A 118 3.52 -5.79 4.94
CA LEU A 118 4.06 -4.85 3.96
C LEU A 118 5.11 -5.52 3.06
N LYS A 119 6.10 -6.20 3.65
CA LYS A 119 7.15 -6.91 2.90
C LYS A 119 6.56 -7.97 1.95
N LYS A 120 5.59 -8.75 2.42
CA LYS A 120 4.87 -9.73 1.60
C LYS A 120 4.15 -9.07 0.42
N SER A 121 3.45 -7.97 0.66
CA SER A 121 2.74 -7.24 -0.40
C SER A 121 3.70 -6.64 -1.43
N VAL A 122 4.83 -6.07 -0.98
CA VAL A 122 5.90 -5.58 -1.87
C VAL A 122 6.50 -6.71 -2.70
N GLN A 123 6.80 -7.87 -2.09
CA GLN A 123 7.28 -9.05 -2.83
C GLN A 123 6.26 -9.55 -3.85
N GLY A 124 4.97 -9.52 -3.50
CA GLY A 124 3.88 -9.86 -4.42
C GLY A 124 3.85 -8.95 -5.65
N VAL A 125 3.97 -7.63 -5.45
CA VAL A 125 4.05 -6.67 -6.57
C VAL A 125 5.31 -6.90 -7.42
N ARG A 126 6.48 -7.10 -6.81
CA ARG A 126 7.72 -7.40 -7.54
C ARG A 126 7.62 -8.70 -8.36
N ALA A 127 6.94 -9.72 -7.85
CA ALA A 127 6.70 -10.96 -8.58
C ALA A 127 5.79 -10.72 -9.80
N LEU A 128 4.73 -9.92 -9.65
CA LEU A 128 3.84 -9.54 -10.75
C LEU A 128 4.58 -8.72 -11.82
N GLU A 129 5.46 -7.81 -11.41
CA GLU A 129 6.31 -7.02 -12.31
C GLU A 129 7.33 -7.89 -13.04
N ALA A 130 7.97 -8.84 -12.35
CA ALA A 130 8.90 -9.78 -12.96
C ALA A 130 8.19 -10.67 -14.00
N ALA A 131 7.02 -11.19 -13.67
CA ALA A 131 6.20 -11.98 -14.60
C ALA A 131 5.81 -11.16 -15.84
N GLU A 132 5.46 -9.88 -15.66
CA GLU A 132 5.10 -8.99 -16.76
C GLU A 132 6.32 -8.62 -17.63
N LYS A 133 7.49 -8.41 -17.03
CA LYS A 133 8.76 -8.21 -17.75
C LYS A 133 9.13 -9.44 -18.57
N SER A 134 9.04 -10.65 -18.00
CA SER A 134 9.29 -11.90 -18.73
C SER A 134 8.35 -12.10 -19.91
N ARG A 135 7.06 -11.78 -19.74
CA ARG A 135 6.06 -11.84 -20.82
C ARG A 135 6.39 -10.86 -21.94
N LYS A 136 6.74 -9.61 -21.62
CA LYS A 136 7.13 -8.60 -22.61
C LYS A 136 8.36 -9.06 -23.41
N ALA A 137 9.39 -9.57 -22.73
CA ALA A 137 10.59 -10.10 -23.38
C ALA A 137 10.27 -11.26 -24.35
N GLN A 138 9.37 -12.17 -23.98
CA GLN A 138 8.92 -13.25 -24.86
C GLN A 138 8.15 -12.73 -26.09
N GLN A 139 7.38 -11.65 -25.92
CA GLN A 139 6.66 -11.01 -27.02
C GLN A 139 7.59 -10.32 -28.00
N ASP A 140 8.61 -9.63 -27.52
CA ASP A 140 9.60 -8.95 -28.36
C ASP A 140 10.39 -9.97 -29.20
N ILE A 141 10.78 -11.10 -28.60
CA ILE A 141 11.43 -12.20 -29.32
C ILE A 141 10.51 -12.74 -30.42
N GLN A 142 9.24 -12.96 -30.13
CA GLN A 142 8.28 -13.50 -31.10
C GLN A 142 7.96 -12.52 -32.25
N GLN A 143 7.98 -11.20 -31.99
CA GLN A 143 7.85 -10.17 -33.01
C GLN A 143 9.16 -9.94 -33.81
N SER A 144 10.30 -10.36 -33.27
CA SER A 144 11.60 -10.15 -33.92
C SER A 144 11.91 -11.12 -35.07
N ASN A 145 11.05 -12.11 -35.34
CA ASN A 145 11.26 -13.08 -36.41
C ASN A 145 11.47 -12.36 -37.77
N PRO A 146 12.64 -12.48 -38.42
CA PRO A 146 13.00 -11.69 -39.60
C PRO A 146 12.07 -11.95 -40.80
N LEU A 147 11.53 -13.17 -40.91
CA LEU A 147 10.51 -13.53 -41.91
C LEU A 147 9.19 -12.76 -41.74
N SER A 148 8.80 -12.45 -40.50
CA SER A 148 7.56 -11.69 -40.23
C SER A 148 7.70 -10.20 -40.54
N ARG A 149 8.90 -9.63 -40.39
CA ARG A 149 9.22 -8.26 -40.85
C ARG A 149 9.27 -8.19 -42.37
N PHE A 150 9.82 -9.21 -43.03
CA PHE A 150 9.90 -9.28 -44.49
C PHE A 150 8.53 -9.44 -45.16
N LEU A 151 7.62 -10.20 -44.56
CA LEU A 151 6.30 -10.46 -45.14
C LEU A 151 5.29 -9.31 -44.96
N GLY A 152 5.60 -8.26 -44.16
CA GLY A 152 4.68 -7.13 -43.96
C GLY A 152 3.34 -7.49 -43.31
N ILE A 153 3.14 -8.76 -42.92
CA ILE A 153 1.96 -9.27 -42.23
C ILE A 153 2.10 -8.90 -40.74
N SER A 154 2.17 -7.61 -40.45
CA SER A 154 1.81 -7.12 -39.13
C SER A 154 0.32 -7.40 -38.97
N LEU A 155 -0.05 -8.42 -38.19
CA LEU A 155 -1.42 -8.61 -37.73
C LEU A 155 -1.81 -7.41 -36.85
N SER A 156 -2.14 -6.28 -37.49
CA SER A 156 -2.44 -5.00 -36.87
C SER A 156 -3.62 -5.10 -35.90
N SER A 157 -4.59 -5.99 -36.13
CA SER A 157 -5.71 -6.19 -35.20
C SER A 157 -5.33 -6.95 -33.92
N GLN A 158 -4.30 -7.80 -33.96
CA GLN A 158 -3.83 -8.56 -32.80
C GLN A 158 -2.76 -7.81 -32.01
N SER A 159 -2.00 -6.89 -32.63
CA SER A 159 -1.05 -6.02 -31.93
C SER A 159 -1.75 -5.02 -31.01
N VAL A 160 -2.87 -4.42 -31.45
CA VAL A 160 -3.56 -3.40 -30.64
C VAL A 160 -4.32 -3.99 -29.44
N ALA A 161 -4.98 -5.15 -29.59
CA ALA A 161 -5.59 -5.83 -28.45
C ALA A 161 -4.54 -6.25 -27.40
N LYS A 162 -3.32 -6.59 -27.85
CA LYS A 162 -2.17 -6.84 -26.97
C LYS A 162 -1.68 -5.55 -26.31
N GLU A 163 -1.61 -4.46 -27.05
CA GLU A 163 -1.22 -3.14 -26.53
C GLU A 163 -2.20 -2.61 -25.47
N GLN A 164 -3.51 -2.73 -25.70
CA GLN A 164 -4.53 -2.42 -24.70
C GLN A 164 -4.41 -3.29 -23.44
N PHE A 165 -4.10 -4.58 -23.60
CA PHE A 165 -3.87 -5.47 -22.46
C PHE A 165 -2.60 -5.11 -21.69
N ASN A 166 -1.53 -4.70 -22.40
CA ASN A 166 -0.30 -4.21 -21.80
C ASN A 166 -0.56 -2.92 -21.01
N GLY A 167 -1.33 -1.99 -21.58
CA GLY A 167 -1.78 -0.77 -20.91
C GLY A 167 -2.57 -1.07 -19.64
N HIS A 168 -3.52 -2.01 -19.71
CA HIS A 168 -4.29 -2.41 -18.55
C HIS A 168 -3.41 -3.00 -17.44
N ARG A 169 -2.47 -3.91 -17.75
CA ARG A 169 -1.58 -4.47 -16.74
C ARG A 169 -0.62 -3.45 -16.14
N ALA A 170 -0.08 -2.56 -16.96
CA ALA A 170 0.74 -1.45 -16.49
C ALA A 170 -0.04 -0.55 -15.52
N SER A 171 -1.31 -0.25 -15.84
CA SER A 171 -2.18 0.52 -14.93
C SER A 171 -2.45 -0.19 -13.61
N ILE A 172 -2.61 -1.52 -13.61
CA ILE A 172 -2.78 -2.32 -12.39
C ILE A 172 -1.51 -2.26 -11.54
N LEU A 173 -0.32 -2.46 -12.13
CA LEU A 173 0.95 -2.41 -11.40
C LEU A 173 1.19 -1.02 -10.79
N TRP A 174 0.93 0.05 -11.56
CA TRP A 174 1.00 1.41 -11.07
C TRP A 174 0.06 1.63 -9.87
N PHE A 175 -1.20 1.18 -9.98
CA PHE A 175 -2.19 1.30 -8.90
C PHE A 175 -1.78 0.53 -7.63
N LEU A 176 -1.23 -0.67 -7.78
CA LEU A 176 -0.73 -1.46 -6.64
C LEU A 176 0.46 -0.78 -5.96
N ASN A 177 1.43 -0.28 -6.73
CA ASN A 177 2.56 0.47 -6.19
C ASN A 177 2.10 1.75 -5.49
N GLN A 178 1.14 2.48 -6.05
CA GLN A 178 0.57 3.67 -5.44
C GLN A 178 -0.05 3.36 -4.07
N ARG A 179 -0.83 2.27 -3.99
CA ARG A 179 -1.41 1.81 -2.73
C ARG A 179 -0.37 1.34 -1.71
N LEU A 180 0.72 0.70 -2.15
CA LEU A 180 1.82 0.34 -1.27
C LEU A 180 2.51 1.57 -0.69
N THR A 181 2.69 2.62 -1.49
CA THR A 181 3.24 3.90 -1.02
C THR A 181 2.34 4.56 0.01
N ASP A 182 1.03 4.57 -0.22
CA ASP A 182 0.06 5.13 0.73
C ASP A 182 -0.02 4.32 2.03
N LEU A 183 0.02 2.99 1.94
CA LEU A 183 0.18 2.11 3.10
C LEU A 183 1.49 2.41 3.86
N GLY A 184 2.61 2.54 3.16
CA GLY A 184 3.91 2.87 3.75
C GLY A 184 3.89 4.20 4.51
N LYS A 185 3.21 5.22 3.97
CA LYS A 185 3.01 6.51 4.66
C LYS A 185 2.23 6.34 5.97
N ILE A 186 1.11 5.59 5.96
CA ILE A 186 0.29 5.37 7.16
C ILE A 186 1.12 4.68 8.27
N ILE A 187 1.90 3.66 7.91
CA ILE A 187 2.76 2.93 8.87
C ILE A 187 3.81 3.87 9.45
N LYS A 188 4.52 4.62 8.58
CA LYS A 188 5.54 5.59 8.99
C LYS A 188 4.98 6.63 9.96
N ASP A 189 3.84 7.22 9.64
CA ASP A 189 3.20 8.22 10.50
C ASP A 189 2.86 7.66 11.89
N GLN A 190 2.33 6.43 11.96
CA GLN A 190 2.00 5.79 13.23
C GLN A 190 3.24 5.45 14.06
N GLN A 191 4.29 4.91 13.43
CA GLN A 191 5.53 4.54 14.09
C GLN A 191 6.34 5.77 14.54
N GLU A 192 6.38 6.84 13.74
CA GLU A 192 7.05 8.08 14.11
C GLU A 192 6.39 8.73 15.33
N ASN A 193 5.06 8.77 15.37
CA ASN A 193 4.32 9.24 16.54
C ASN A 193 4.62 8.41 17.79
N ARG A 194 4.75 7.09 17.65
CA ARG A 194 5.10 6.19 18.77
C ARG A 194 6.53 6.42 19.24
N ALA A 195 7.50 6.52 18.33
CA ALA A 195 8.90 6.79 18.63
C ALA A 195 9.05 8.14 19.36
N LYS A 196 8.42 9.20 18.85
CA LYS A 196 8.37 10.52 19.48
C LYS A 196 7.84 10.44 20.91
N ARG A 197 6.74 9.72 21.14
CA ARG A 197 6.13 9.58 22.47
C ARG A 197 6.97 8.76 23.43
N LYS A 198 7.60 7.68 22.97
CA LYS A 198 8.54 6.90 23.79
C LYS A 198 9.73 7.76 24.19
N MET A 199 10.27 8.55 23.26
CA MET A 199 11.36 9.48 23.54
C MET A 199 10.94 10.59 24.52
N GLU A 200 9.77 11.19 24.33
CA GLU A 200 9.22 12.17 25.29
C GLU A 200 8.99 11.57 26.67
N LYS A 201 8.53 10.32 26.77
CA LYS A 201 8.35 9.63 28.06
C LYS A 201 9.68 9.46 28.77
N VAL A 202 10.73 9.06 28.07
CA VAL A 202 12.10 8.95 28.63
C VAL A 202 12.61 10.32 29.07
N MET A 203 12.39 11.37 28.27
CA MET A 203 12.79 12.74 28.60
C MET A 203 12.03 13.29 29.82
N LYS A 204 10.71 13.10 29.87
CA LYS A 204 9.81 13.58 30.94
C LYS A 204 9.91 12.76 32.22
N SER A 205 10.33 11.50 32.16
CA SER A 205 10.55 10.63 33.33
C SER A 205 11.74 11.06 34.21
N GLY A 206 12.32 12.26 34.01
CA GLY A 206 13.42 12.78 34.82
C GLY A 206 14.81 12.26 34.43
N LEU A 207 14.90 11.31 33.50
CA LEU A 207 16.17 10.69 33.10
C LEU A 207 17.04 11.60 32.22
N ALA A 208 16.44 12.58 31.53
CA ALA A 208 17.20 13.59 30.80
C ALA A 208 18.11 14.43 31.73
N GLY A 209 17.71 14.62 32.99
CA GLY A 209 18.56 15.28 34.01
C GLY A 209 19.76 14.44 34.45
N LEU A 210 19.70 13.11 34.29
CA LEU A 210 20.81 12.19 34.60
C LEU A 210 21.76 11.99 33.42
N MET A 211 21.27 12.04 32.17
CA MET A 211 22.11 11.89 30.97
C MET A 211 22.76 13.20 30.49
N ASN A 212 22.16 14.37 30.80
CA ASN A 212 22.76 15.69 30.52
C ASN A 212 23.50 16.28 31.73
N ALA A 213 23.68 15.53 32.82
CA ALA A 213 24.61 15.93 33.87
C ALA A 213 26.05 15.72 33.33
N PRO A 214 26.85 16.78 33.15
CA PRO A 214 28.25 16.63 32.79
C PRO A 214 28.97 15.96 33.97
N GLY A 215 29.22 14.65 33.90
CA GLY A 215 29.93 13.93 34.98
C GLY A 215 29.80 12.42 35.08
N SER A 216 29.00 11.72 34.25
CA SER A 216 28.90 10.25 34.36
C SER A 216 30.08 9.53 33.69
N SER A 217 31.28 9.69 34.25
CA SER A 217 32.35 8.72 34.08
C SER A 217 32.14 7.59 35.09
N MET A 218 32.10 6.37 34.57
CA MET A 218 32.34 5.13 35.29
C MET A 218 33.68 5.28 36.06
N GLY A 219 33.61 5.51 37.37
CA GLY A 219 34.78 5.83 38.19
C GLY A 219 34.60 5.30 39.59
N ALA A 220 35.41 4.30 39.92
CA ALA A 220 35.49 3.67 41.22
C ALA A 220 35.78 4.70 42.33
N HIS A 221 35.26 4.39 43.52
CA HIS A 221 35.54 5.01 44.81
C HIS A 221 36.86 5.79 44.88
N SER A 222 36.76 7.11 45.07
CA SER A 222 37.72 7.83 45.90
C SER A 222 37.05 9.05 46.55
N ILE A 223 37.31 9.16 47.84
CA ILE A 223 36.84 10.17 48.77
C ILE A 223 37.47 11.51 48.40
N GLN A 224 36.67 12.56 48.17
CA GLN A 224 36.91 13.88 48.79
C GLN A 224 35.69 14.81 48.68
N ALA A 225 35.31 15.34 49.83
CA ALA A 225 34.30 16.37 50.00
C ALA A 225 34.67 17.67 49.27
N THR A 226 33.69 18.34 48.67
CA THR A 226 33.42 19.77 48.81
C THR A 226 32.04 20.09 48.22
N GLU A 227 31.49 21.19 48.68
CA GLU A 227 30.06 21.47 48.82
C GLU A 227 29.32 21.84 47.53
N LYS A 228 27.98 21.73 47.61
CA LYS A 228 26.92 22.28 46.74
C LYS A 228 26.46 21.41 45.57
N GLY A 229 25.75 20.33 45.90
CA GLY A 229 24.76 19.69 45.04
C GLY A 229 23.36 19.81 45.67
N GLY A 230 22.52 20.71 45.14
CA GLY A 230 21.14 20.87 45.60
C GLY A 230 20.27 19.68 45.19
N VAL A 231 19.71 18.98 46.17
CA VAL A 231 18.67 17.97 45.97
C VAL A 231 17.38 18.70 45.55
N PRO A 232 16.65 18.26 44.50
CA PRO A 232 15.40 18.90 44.10
C PRO A 232 14.36 18.86 45.23
N THR A 233 13.72 20.01 45.45
CA THR A 233 12.84 20.41 46.57
C THR A 233 11.56 19.57 46.76
N ILE A 234 11.44 18.40 46.13
CA ILE A 234 10.26 17.52 46.25
C ILE A 234 10.33 16.61 47.51
N TYR A 235 11.51 16.46 48.12
CA TYR A 235 11.73 15.61 49.30
C TYR A 235 11.97 16.38 50.60
N GLN A 236 11.46 17.61 50.73
CA GLN A 236 11.60 18.37 51.98
C GLN A 236 10.28 18.32 52.78
N PRO A 237 10.19 17.51 53.85
CA PRO A 237 9.04 17.56 54.73
C PRO A 237 9.03 18.92 55.44
N LYS A 238 7.92 19.65 55.32
CA LYS A 238 7.71 20.89 56.08
C LYS A 238 7.39 20.51 57.53
N PHE A 239 8.34 20.74 58.43
CA PHE A 239 8.11 20.69 59.87
C PHE A 239 8.16 22.12 60.40
N ASP A 240 7.01 22.80 60.40
CA ASP A 240 6.83 24.05 61.15
C ASP A 240 6.36 23.69 62.55
N GLN A 241 7.29 23.62 63.52
CA GLN A 241 6.93 23.77 64.92
C GLN A 241 8.10 24.34 65.73
N LEU A 242 7.97 25.63 66.06
CA LEU A 242 8.75 26.36 67.06
C LEU A 242 8.54 25.74 68.44
N LEU A 243 9.51 25.02 69.01
CA LEU A 243 9.62 24.76 70.45
C LEU A 243 11.07 24.46 70.87
N ASP A 244 11.31 24.70 72.15
CA ASP A 244 12.52 25.15 72.83
C ASP A 244 13.77 24.26 72.82
N GLN A 245 14.89 24.96 72.99
CA GLN A 245 16.25 24.47 73.15
C GLN A 245 16.52 24.12 74.63
N GLU A 246 16.19 22.91 75.07
CA GLU A 246 16.87 22.22 76.21
C GLU A 246 16.30 20.80 76.43
N SER A 247 16.79 19.83 75.66
CA SER A 247 16.83 18.41 76.08
C SER A 247 17.73 17.62 75.14
N LEU A 248 19.01 17.52 75.50
CA LEU A 248 19.95 16.56 74.93
C LEU A 248 19.58 15.15 75.42
N GLU A 249 18.74 14.43 74.67
CA GLU A 249 18.63 12.97 74.73
C GLU A 249 18.49 12.43 73.30
N GLU A 250 19.64 12.14 72.68
CA GLU A 250 19.95 10.87 72.01
C GLU A 250 18.81 10.14 71.26
N SER A 251 17.99 10.87 70.51
CA SER A 251 16.99 10.31 69.58
C SER A 251 17.03 10.97 68.19
N ALA A 252 18.00 11.87 67.97
CA ALA A 252 18.23 12.56 66.71
C ALA A 252 19.30 11.87 65.82
N MET A 253 19.75 10.66 66.19
CA MET A 253 20.67 9.84 65.41
C MET A 253 20.03 8.50 65.09
N GLU A 254 18.92 8.46 64.35
CA GLU A 254 18.49 7.25 63.64
C GLU A 254 17.33 7.51 62.67
N ASN A 255 17.41 8.60 61.90
CA ASN A 255 16.78 8.60 60.56
C ASN A 255 17.70 7.88 59.55
N VAL A 256 18.31 6.79 59.99
CA VAL A 256 18.93 5.81 59.10
C VAL A 256 17.77 5.02 58.54
N LEU A 257 17.53 5.14 57.23
CA LEU A 257 16.54 4.34 56.52
C LEU A 257 16.60 2.90 57.06
N THR A 258 15.47 2.36 57.52
CA THR A 258 15.44 0.97 58.00
C THR A 258 16.04 0.05 56.93
N SER A 259 16.80 -0.97 57.31
CA SER A 259 17.45 -1.88 56.33
C SER A 259 16.46 -2.41 55.27
N ALA A 260 15.18 -2.57 55.63
CA ALA A 260 14.09 -2.90 54.72
C ALA A 260 13.76 -1.80 53.69
N GLN A 261 13.76 -0.51 54.07
CA GLN A 261 13.55 0.61 53.15
C GLN A 261 14.73 0.76 52.17
N ILE A 262 15.96 0.53 52.61
CA ILE A 262 17.14 0.54 51.71
C ILE A 262 17.04 -0.58 50.68
N GLN A 263 16.70 -1.80 51.12
CA GLN A 263 16.50 -2.93 50.22
C GLN A 263 15.34 -2.69 49.24
N GLN A 264 14.28 -2.02 49.68
CA GLN A 264 13.19 -1.61 48.81
C GLN A 264 13.65 -0.57 47.78
N PHE A 265 14.40 0.47 48.19
CA PHE A 265 14.95 1.47 47.29
C PHE A 265 15.91 0.86 46.25
N GLU A 266 16.78 -0.06 46.66
CA GLU A 266 17.68 -0.77 45.75
C GLU A 266 16.90 -1.61 44.74
N LYS A 267 15.84 -2.30 45.20
CA LYS A 267 14.95 -3.05 44.33
C LYS A 267 14.24 -2.12 43.32
N GLU A 268 13.64 -1.03 43.79
CA GLU A 268 12.95 -0.04 42.96
C GLU A 268 13.91 0.61 41.95
N SER A 269 15.12 0.98 42.36
CA SER A 269 16.16 1.51 41.48
C SER A 269 16.55 0.50 40.39
N SER A 270 16.73 -0.77 40.76
CA SER A 270 17.03 -1.84 39.78
C SER A 270 15.88 -2.07 38.80
N GLU A 271 14.63 -1.94 39.26
CA GLU A 271 13.43 -2.09 38.43
C GLU A 271 13.30 -0.91 37.46
N VAL A 272 13.57 0.31 37.92
CA VAL A 272 13.61 1.51 37.08
C VAL A 272 14.71 1.38 36.01
N LEU A 273 15.92 0.93 36.38
CA LEU A 273 17.00 0.71 35.42
C LEU A 273 16.63 -0.34 34.37
N LYS A 274 16.06 -1.47 34.77
CA LYS A 274 15.58 -2.49 33.82
C LYS A 274 14.47 -1.96 32.91
N ALA A 275 13.54 -1.17 33.47
CA ALA A 275 12.49 -0.54 32.67
C ALA A 275 13.08 0.45 31.65
N THR A 276 14.08 1.26 32.04
CA THR A 276 14.73 2.19 31.13
C THR A 276 15.51 1.47 30.03
N GLU A 277 16.26 0.42 30.36
CA GLU A 277 16.95 -0.42 29.37
C GLU A 277 15.97 -1.04 28.37
N ASN A 278 14.85 -1.59 28.85
CA ASN A 278 13.80 -2.15 28.00
C ASN A 278 13.17 -1.10 27.09
N THR A 279 12.88 0.11 27.61
CA THR A 279 12.36 1.21 26.79
C THR A 279 13.36 1.65 25.72
N LEU A 280 14.65 1.73 26.06
CA LEU A 280 15.70 2.09 25.11
C LEU A 280 15.85 1.04 24.01
N LYS A 281 15.82 -0.24 24.37
CA LYS A 281 15.84 -1.35 23.42
C LYS A 281 14.63 -1.28 22.48
N SER A 282 13.45 -1.01 23.01
CA SER A 282 12.23 -0.86 22.22
C SER A 282 12.29 0.37 21.29
N ILE A 283 12.84 1.50 21.75
CA ILE A 283 13.08 2.69 20.90
C ILE A 283 14.02 2.36 19.74
N LYS A 284 15.17 1.73 20.03
CA LYS A 284 16.14 1.31 19.00
C LYS A 284 15.51 0.36 17.98
N GLN A 285 14.67 -0.56 18.44
CA GLN A 285 13.95 -1.48 17.56
C GLN A 285 12.95 -0.73 16.68
N THR A 286 12.17 0.20 17.24
CA THR A 286 11.25 1.05 16.48
C THR A 286 12.00 1.90 15.46
N GLU A 287 13.14 2.48 15.83
CA GLU A 287 13.99 3.27 14.93
C GLU A 287 14.54 2.44 13.77
N SER A 288 15.06 1.24 14.05
CA SER A 288 15.54 0.32 13.02
C SER A 288 14.42 -0.07 12.03
N SER A 289 13.23 -0.39 12.54
CA SER A 289 12.06 -0.68 11.69
C SER A 289 11.64 0.54 10.87
N LEU A 290 11.65 1.73 11.47
CA LEU A 290 11.30 2.98 10.80
C LEU A 290 12.26 3.31 9.66
N LEU A 291 13.57 3.07 9.86
CA LEU A 291 14.58 3.22 8.82
C LEU A 291 14.36 2.24 7.67
N GLU A 292 14.07 0.97 7.97
CA GLU A 292 13.78 -0.03 6.94
C GLU A 292 12.54 0.37 6.12
N ILE A 293 11.46 0.78 6.79
CA ILE A 293 10.22 1.23 6.13
C ILE A 293 10.47 2.49 5.31
N SER A 294 11.25 3.44 5.81
CA SER A 294 11.59 4.66 5.07
C SER A 294 12.44 4.36 3.83
N ASN A 295 13.35 3.39 3.90
CA ASN A 295 14.11 2.94 2.74
C ASN A 295 13.18 2.29 1.69
N LEU A 296 12.32 1.36 2.12
CA LEU A 296 11.32 0.73 1.25
C LEU A 296 10.38 1.75 0.62
N GLN A 297 9.93 2.75 1.38
CA GLN A 297 9.09 3.83 0.87
C GLN A 297 9.80 4.64 -0.20
N THR A 298 11.08 4.98 0.02
CA THR A 298 11.88 5.75 -0.94
C THR A 298 12.05 4.96 -2.24
N GLU A 299 12.33 3.66 -2.13
CA GLU A 299 12.40 2.75 -3.28
C GLU A 299 11.06 2.71 -4.05
N LEU A 300 9.93 2.55 -3.33
CA LEU A 300 8.60 2.51 -3.95
C LEU A 300 8.25 3.83 -4.65
N VAL A 301 8.53 4.97 -4.02
CA VAL A 301 8.30 6.30 -4.62
C VAL A 301 9.16 6.48 -5.86
N TYR A 302 10.45 6.11 -5.80
CA TYR A 302 11.33 6.13 -6.96
C TYR A 302 10.77 5.26 -8.09
N HIS A 303 10.36 4.03 -7.78
CA HIS A 303 9.81 3.12 -8.78
C HIS A 303 8.51 3.63 -9.40
N LEU A 304 7.63 4.26 -8.60
CA LEU A 304 6.43 4.94 -9.08
C LEU A 304 6.75 6.07 -10.04
N THR A 305 7.72 6.93 -9.72
CA THR A 305 8.10 8.04 -10.61
C THR A 305 8.61 7.54 -11.96
N GLN A 306 9.42 6.47 -11.97
CA GLN A 306 9.87 5.82 -13.20
C GLN A 306 8.73 5.17 -13.99
N GLN A 307 7.78 4.53 -13.29
CA GLN A 307 6.63 3.91 -13.93
C GLN A 307 5.63 4.92 -14.49
N ASN A 308 5.48 6.09 -13.86
CA ASN A 308 4.49 7.08 -14.26
C ASN A 308 4.69 7.56 -15.70
N GLU A 309 5.94 7.90 -16.05
CA GLU A 309 6.29 8.32 -17.41
C GLU A 309 5.98 7.22 -18.45
N LEU A 310 6.29 5.97 -18.14
CA LEU A 310 6.03 4.83 -19.03
C LEU A 310 4.54 4.53 -19.19
N VAL A 311 3.75 4.68 -18.13
CA VAL A 311 2.30 4.47 -18.15
C VAL A 311 1.61 5.57 -18.95
N ASP A 312 2.04 6.82 -18.80
CA ASP A 312 1.50 7.96 -19.55
C ASP A 312 1.76 7.78 -21.06
N GLN A 313 2.98 7.40 -21.45
CA GLN A 313 3.30 7.08 -22.86
C GLN A 313 2.43 5.94 -23.39
N LEU A 314 2.30 4.85 -22.63
CA LEU A 314 1.51 3.68 -23.03
C LEU A 314 0.01 4.02 -23.13
N TRP A 315 -0.47 4.95 -22.32
CA TRP A 315 -1.84 5.46 -22.37
C TRP A 315 -2.10 6.25 -23.65
N ASP A 316 -1.21 7.19 -23.97
CA ASP A 316 -1.28 7.98 -25.21
C ASP A 316 -1.21 7.09 -26.45
N ASP A 317 -0.28 6.12 -26.46
CA ASP A 317 -0.17 5.12 -27.52
C ASP A 317 -1.45 4.30 -27.67
N SER A 318 -2.07 3.89 -26.55
CA SER A 318 -3.34 3.15 -26.57
C SER A 318 -4.49 3.97 -27.17
N ILE A 319 -4.58 5.27 -26.84
CA ILE A 319 -5.59 6.18 -27.41
C ILE A 319 -5.38 6.35 -28.92
N ILE A 320 -4.15 6.60 -29.34
CA ILE A 320 -3.79 6.78 -30.75
C ILE A 320 -4.10 5.49 -31.53
N SER A 321 -3.72 4.35 -30.98
CA SER A 321 -3.93 3.02 -31.55
C SER A 321 -5.43 2.70 -31.69
N ALA A 322 -6.23 3.01 -30.66
CA ALA A 322 -7.69 2.88 -30.73
C ALA A 322 -8.32 3.80 -31.79
N GLY A 323 -7.82 5.03 -31.94
CA GLY A 323 -8.23 5.96 -32.99
C GLY A 323 -7.94 5.41 -34.39
N LYS A 324 -6.74 4.87 -34.61
CA LYS A 324 -6.32 4.24 -35.86
C LYS A 324 -7.17 3.02 -36.22
N ILE A 325 -7.61 2.21 -35.25
CA ILE A 325 -8.55 1.10 -35.51
C ILE A 325 -9.88 1.62 -36.03
N LYS A 326 -10.43 2.66 -35.41
CA LYS A 326 -11.73 3.20 -35.82
C LYS A 326 -11.66 3.68 -37.27
N GLN A 327 -10.59 4.38 -37.63
CA GLN A 327 -10.33 4.82 -38.99
C GLN A 327 -10.09 3.64 -39.95
N GLY A 328 -9.28 2.65 -39.57
CA GLY A 328 -9.01 1.47 -40.38
C GLY A 328 -10.27 0.64 -40.65
N ASN A 329 -11.14 0.45 -39.65
CA ASN A 329 -12.41 -0.24 -39.83
C ASN A 329 -13.35 0.55 -40.78
N GLN A 330 -13.35 1.87 -40.67
CA GLN A 330 -14.08 2.73 -41.61
C GLN A 330 -13.53 2.60 -43.04
N GLN A 331 -12.21 2.56 -43.20
CA GLN A 331 -11.58 2.31 -44.51
C GLN A 331 -11.93 0.93 -45.09
N LEU A 332 -12.03 -0.11 -44.26
CA LEU A 332 -12.46 -1.44 -44.72
C LEU A 332 -13.90 -1.44 -45.23
N VAL A 333 -14.80 -0.72 -44.54
CA VAL A 333 -16.18 -0.55 -44.99
C VAL A 333 -16.23 0.24 -46.30
N THR A 334 -15.52 1.37 -46.37
CA THR A 334 -15.44 2.19 -47.59
C THR A 334 -14.81 1.43 -48.76
N ALA A 335 -13.80 0.58 -48.52
CA ALA A 335 -13.19 -0.27 -49.54
C ALA A 335 -14.13 -1.38 -50.02
N ALA A 336 -14.99 -1.92 -49.14
CA ALA A 336 -16.01 -2.87 -49.54
C ALA A 336 -17.08 -2.21 -50.44
N GLU A 337 -17.43 -0.96 -50.16
CA GLU A 337 -18.34 -0.16 -50.99
C GLU A 337 -17.72 0.21 -52.34
N SER A 338 -16.46 0.65 -52.36
CA SER A 338 -15.77 1.00 -53.62
C SER A 338 -15.56 -0.21 -54.53
N ASN A 339 -15.37 -1.41 -53.97
CA ASN A 339 -15.34 -2.65 -54.75
C ASN A 339 -16.67 -2.94 -55.45
N LYS A 340 -17.80 -2.63 -54.81
CA LYS A 340 -19.14 -2.76 -55.44
C LYS A 340 -19.31 -1.75 -56.57
N GLU A 341 -18.86 -0.51 -56.35
CA GLU A 341 -18.89 0.55 -57.35
C GLU A 341 -18.00 0.23 -58.56
N SER A 342 -16.78 -0.26 -58.34
CA SER A 342 -15.85 -0.68 -59.40
C SER A 342 -16.45 -1.79 -60.28
N ARG A 343 -17.08 -2.81 -59.66
CA ARG A 343 -17.76 -3.88 -60.41
C ARG A 343 -18.93 -3.36 -61.26
N MET A 344 -19.69 -2.40 -60.74
CA MET A 344 -20.79 -1.78 -61.48
C MET A 344 -20.28 -1.00 -62.69
N TRP A 345 -19.22 -0.21 -62.54
CA TRP A 345 -18.59 0.51 -63.65
C TRP A 345 -18.01 -0.42 -64.71
N LEU A 346 -17.41 -1.54 -64.31
CA LEU A 346 -16.90 -2.56 -65.25
C LEU A 346 -18.06 -3.15 -66.08
N LEU A 347 -19.20 -3.45 -65.46
CA LEU A 347 -20.39 -3.92 -66.19
C LEU A 347 -20.92 -2.89 -67.18
N VAL A 348 -21.00 -1.62 -66.78
CA VAL A 348 -21.44 -0.52 -67.67
C VAL A 348 -20.47 -0.39 -68.86
N PHE A 349 -19.16 -0.45 -68.62
CA PHE A 349 -18.16 -0.41 -69.68
C PHE A 349 -18.28 -1.58 -70.66
N LEU A 350 -18.45 -2.81 -70.14
CA LEU A 350 -18.56 -4.00 -70.97
C LEU A 350 -19.85 -4.00 -71.82
N LEU A 351 -20.96 -3.55 -71.24
CA LEU A 351 -22.23 -3.41 -71.96
C LEU A 351 -22.14 -2.32 -73.04
N GLY A 352 -21.56 -1.16 -72.72
CA GLY A 352 -21.35 -0.08 -73.67
C GLY A 352 -20.44 -0.47 -74.83
N SER A 353 -19.35 -1.20 -74.54
CA SER A 353 -18.47 -1.76 -75.56
C SER A 353 -19.19 -2.76 -76.48
N SER A 354 -20.03 -3.63 -75.90
CA SER A 354 -20.86 -4.57 -76.68
C SER A 354 -21.82 -3.84 -77.63
N PHE A 355 -22.47 -2.77 -77.18
CA PHE A 355 -23.34 -1.96 -78.04
C PHE A 355 -22.57 -1.20 -79.11
N ALA A 356 -21.38 -0.68 -78.79
CA ALA A 356 -20.54 -0.01 -79.77
C ALA A 356 -20.09 -0.96 -80.89
N LEU A 357 -19.72 -2.21 -80.56
CA LEU A 357 -19.39 -3.22 -81.55
C LEU A 357 -20.59 -3.58 -82.44
N LEU A 358 -21.79 -3.71 -81.85
CA LEU A 358 -23.02 -3.97 -82.61
C LEU A 358 -23.34 -2.81 -83.56
N PHE A 359 -23.17 -1.56 -83.11
CA PHE A 359 -23.39 -0.39 -83.97
C PHE A 359 -22.40 -0.32 -85.14
N VAL A 360 -21.12 -0.63 -84.91
CA VAL A 360 -20.11 -0.70 -85.97
C VAL A 360 -20.45 -1.79 -86.98
N ASP A 361 -20.85 -2.97 -86.51
CA ASP A 361 -21.26 -4.08 -87.38
C ASP A 361 -22.52 -3.74 -88.20
N TYR A 362 -23.51 -3.08 -87.57
CA TYR A 362 -24.71 -2.60 -88.26
C TYR A 362 -24.42 -1.53 -89.33
N MET A 363 -23.44 -0.65 -89.10
CA MET A 363 -23.03 0.35 -90.10
C MET A 363 -22.14 -0.23 -91.20
N ALA A 364 -21.49 -1.36 -90.94
CA ALA A 364 -20.61 -2.04 -91.89
C ALA A 364 -21.33 -3.07 -92.78
N SER A 365 -22.50 -3.56 -92.35
CA SER A 365 -23.47 -4.30 -93.18
C SER A 365 -24.35 -3.35 -93.97
#